data_AF-A0A1C0SPN3-F1
#
_entry.id   AF-A0A1C0SPN3-F1
#
_cell.length_a   1.000
_cell.length_b   1.000
_cell.length_c   1.000
_cell.angle_alpha   90.00
_cell.angle_beta   90.00
_cell.angle_gamma   90.00
#
_symmetry.space_group_name_H-M   'P 1'
#
loop_
_entity.id
_entity.type
_entity.pdbx_description
1 polymer ?
#
loop_
_entity_poly.entity_id
_entity_poly.type
_entity_poly.pdbx_seq_one_letter_code
_entity_poly.pdbx_strand_id
1 'polypeptide(L)'
;MTALLSKAAAPFVIAGLLFVAGFGLWAFAASQTNRLAERVRAEARAERDSHWTAEIERANAHAARRIADQAREALRVESVTNERIRAAEQKQVELEKKNAALPNGDRCGLDRDRVRLLPR
;
A
#
# COMPACT_ATOMS: atom_id res chain seq x y z
N MET A 1 -83.87 10.50 -7.25
CA MET A 1 -82.77 10.56 -8.24
C MET A 1 -81.40 10.20 -7.65
N THR A 2 -81.12 10.51 -6.37
CA THR A 2 -79.85 10.20 -5.67
C THR A 2 -79.55 8.69 -5.54
N ALA A 3 -80.55 7.84 -5.31
CA ALA A 3 -80.37 6.38 -5.15
C ALA A 3 -80.04 5.61 -6.45
N LEU A 4 -80.42 6.16 -7.62
CA LEU A 4 -80.07 5.59 -8.92
C LEU A 4 -78.64 5.94 -9.31
N LEU A 5 -78.21 7.17 -9.02
CA LEU A 5 -76.80 7.58 -9.15
C LEU A 5 -75.88 6.77 -8.23
N SER A 6 -76.28 6.46 -6.98
CA SER A 6 -75.43 5.66 -6.09
C SER A 6 -75.29 4.20 -6.53
N LYS A 7 -76.35 3.59 -7.06
CA LYS A 7 -76.29 2.24 -7.65
C LYS A 7 -75.47 2.19 -8.93
N ALA A 8 -75.56 3.22 -9.77
CA ALA A 8 -74.76 3.33 -11.00
C ALA A 8 -73.28 3.67 -10.72
N ALA A 9 -72.99 4.39 -9.62
CA ALA A 9 -71.63 4.74 -9.20
C ALA A 9 -70.90 3.59 -8.45
N ALA A 10 -71.64 2.69 -7.80
CA ALA A 10 -71.09 1.55 -7.07
C ALA A 10 -70.05 0.71 -7.85
N PRO A 11 -70.27 0.31 -9.13
CA PRO A 11 -69.26 -0.44 -9.88
C PRO A 11 -67.98 0.36 -10.14
N PHE A 12 -68.07 1.69 -10.33
CA PHE A 12 -66.89 2.53 -10.51
C PHE A 12 -66.07 2.68 -9.22
N VAL A 13 -66.74 2.77 -8.06
CA VAL A 13 -66.06 2.80 -6.76
C VAL A 13 -65.35 1.47 -6.49
N ILE A 14 -66.01 0.34 -6.78
CA ILE A 14 -65.42 -1.00 -6.63
C ILE A 14 -64.24 -1.18 -7.59
N ALA A 15 -64.38 -0.77 -8.86
CA ALA A 15 -63.30 -0.82 -9.83
C ALA A 15 -62.11 0.06 -9.41
N GLY A 16 -62.36 1.26 -8.88
CA GLY A 16 -61.33 2.13 -8.33
C GLY A 16 -60.59 1.50 -7.15
N LEU A 17 -61.30 0.89 -6.21
CA LEU A 17 -60.71 0.16 -5.09
C LEU A 17 -59.85 -1.02 -5.55
N LEU A 18 -60.33 -1.81 -6.51
CA LEU A 18 -59.58 -2.92 -7.08
C LEU A 18 -58.32 -2.44 -7.81
N PHE A 19 -58.40 -1.32 -8.52
CA PHE A 19 -57.24 -0.74 -9.20
C PHE A 19 -56.17 -0.28 -8.21
N VAL A 20 -56.57 0.42 -7.14
CA VAL A 20 -55.64 0.85 -6.08
C VAL A 20 -55.03 -0.35 -5.37
N ALA A 21 -55.83 -1.37 -5.05
CA ALA A 21 -55.34 -2.59 -4.41
C ALA A 21 -54.35 -3.35 -5.30
N GLY A 22 -54.68 -3.51 -6.59
CA GLY A 22 -53.80 -4.15 -7.57
C GLY A 22 -52.49 -3.39 -7.77
N PHE A 23 -52.56 -2.06 -7.90
CA PHE A 23 -51.38 -1.21 -8.02
C PHE A 23 -50.52 -1.26 -6.75
N GLY A 24 -51.14 -1.25 -5.57
CA GLY A 24 -50.45 -1.38 -4.29
C GLY A 24 -49.69 -2.70 -4.15
N LEU A 25 -50.33 -3.83 -4.52
CA LEU A 25 -49.69 -5.14 -4.53
C LEU A 25 -48.53 -5.20 -5.54
N TRP A 26 -48.71 -4.62 -6.73
CA TRP A 26 -47.66 -4.58 -7.75
C TRP A 26 -46.46 -3.75 -7.30
N ALA A 27 -46.70 -2.54 -6.76
CA ALA A 27 -45.65 -1.68 -6.24
C ALA A 27 -44.92 -2.33 -5.05
N PHE A 28 -45.65 -3.02 -4.16
CA PHE A 28 -45.06 -3.76 -3.06
C PHE A 28 -44.17 -4.90 -3.57
N ALA A 29 -44.66 -5.71 -4.52
CA ALA A 29 -43.89 -6.79 -5.12
C ALA A 29 -42.62 -6.27 -5.82
N ALA A 30 -42.72 -5.17 -6.58
CA ALA A 30 -41.58 -4.52 -7.22
C ALA A 30 -40.55 -3.99 -6.21
N SER A 31 -41.00 -3.47 -5.06
CA SER A 31 -40.09 -3.00 -4.01
C SER A 31 -39.31 -4.15 -3.35
N GLN A 32 -39.95 -5.31 -3.19
CA GLN A 32 -39.34 -6.51 -2.63
C GLN A 32 -38.26 -7.07 -3.55
N THR A 33 -38.54 -7.15 -4.85
CA THR A 33 -37.55 -7.63 -5.83
C THR A 33 -36.34 -6.70 -5.92
N ASN A 34 -36.54 -5.38 -5.85
CA ASN A 34 -35.42 -4.44 -5.83
C ASN A 34 -34.57 -4.59 -4.57
N ARG A 35 -35.19 -4.73 -3.39
CA ARG A 35 -34.47 -4.97 -2.13
C ARG A 35 -33.66 -6.26 -2.16
N LEU A 36 -34.21 -7.32 -2.72
CA LEU A 36 -33.49 -8.59 -2.88
C LEU A 36 -32.29 -8.43 -3.82
N ALA A 37 -32.48 -7.77 -4.97
CA ALA A 37 -31.39 -7.51 -5.91
C ALA A 37 -30.28 -6.65 -5.30
N GLU A 38 -30.63 -5.63 -4.51
CA GLU A 38 -29.66 -4.81 -3.79
C GLU A 38 -28.88 -5.60 -2.74
N ARG A 39 -29.56 -6.47 -1.97
CA ARG A 39 -28.90 -7.35 -0.98
C ARG A 39 -27.91 -8.29 -1.64
N VAL A 40 -28.32 -8.98 -2.70
CA VAL A 40 -27.42 -9.90 -3.45
C VAL A 40 -26.20 -9.15 -3.98
N ARG A 41 -26.39 -7.93 -4.52
CA ARG A 41 -25.27 -7.10 -4.98
C ARG A 41 -24.36 -6.66 -3.83
N ALA A 42 -24.92 -6.33 -2.67
CA ALA A 42 -24.16 -5.92 -1.51
C ALA A 42 -23.33 -7.09 -0.94
N GLU A 43 -23.93 -8.28 -0.83
CA GLU A 43 -23.23 -9.51 -0.41
C GLU A 43 -22.10 -9.87 -1.37
N ALA A 44 -22.36 -9.85 -2.68
CA ALA A 44 -21.33 -10.11 -3.69
C ALA A 44 -20.20 -9.07 -3.72
N ARG A 45 -20.45 -7.83 -3.28
CA ARG A 45 -19.39 -6.83 -3.07
C ARG A 45 -18.61 -7.13 -1.79
N ALA A 46 -19.30 -7.39 -0.68
CA ALA A 46 -18.69 -7.69 0.60
C ALA A 46 -17.77 -8.92 0.54
N GLU A 47 -18.17 -9.97 -0.18
CA GLU A 47 -17.35 -11.16 -0.38
C GLU A 47 -16.07 -10.87 -1.20
N ARG A 48 -16.19 -10.06 -2.26
CA ARG A 48 -15.02 -9.66 -3.05
C ARG A 48 -14.11 -8.73 -2.28
N ASP A 49 -14.67 -7.77 -1.56
CA ASP A 49 -13.90 -6.83 -0.75
C ASP A 49 -13.16 -7.56 0.37
N SER A 50 -13.80 -8.54 1.03
CA SER A 50 -13.14 -9.34 2.06
C SER A 50 -12.02 -10.22 1.49
N HIS A 51 -12.25 -10.85 0.34
CA HIS A 51 -11.23 -11.63 -0.37
C HIS A 51 -10.01 -10.76 -0.71
N TRP A 52 -10.24 -9.61 -1.37
CA TRP A 52 -9.14 -8.76 -1.80
C TRP A 52 -8.44 -8.07 -0.64
N THR A 53 -9.17 -7.70 0.41
CA THR A 53 -8.56 -7.16 1.64
C THR A 53 -7.60 -8.18 2.25
N ALA A 54 -8.01 -9.45 2.37
CA ALA A 54 -7.15 -10.51 2.88
C ALA A 54 -5.92 -10.74 1.99
N GLU A 55 -6.09 -10.70 0.67
CA GLU A 55 -4.97 -10.90 -0.26
C GLU A 55 -3.96 -9.73 -0.24
N ILE A 56 -4.47 -8.50 -0.13
CA ILE A 56 -3.64 -7.30 0.06
C ILE A 56 -2.89 -7.38 1.39
N GLU A 57 -3.55 -7.79 2.47
CA GLU A 57 -2.90 -7.93 3.78
C GLU A 57 -1.78 -8.97 3.73
N ARG A 58 -1.99 -10.12 3.08
CA ARG A 58 -0.94 -11.14 2.85
C ARG A 58 0.21 -10.59 2.03
N ALA A 59 -0.08 -9.89 0.94
CA ALA A 59 0.94 -9.30 0.08
C ALA A 59 1.77 -8.25 0.83
N ASN A 60 1.13 -7.41 1.62
CA ASN A 60 1.79 -6.40 2.46
C ASN A 60 2.65 -7.05 3.54
N ALA A 61 2.15 -8.10 4.21
CA ALA A 61 2.93 -8.85 5.19
C ALA A 61 4.19 -9.48 4.57
N HIS A 62 4.06 -10.04 3.36
CA HIS A 62 5.21 -10.58 2.62
C HIS A 62 6.20 -9.49 2.21
N ALA A 63 5.72 -8.35 1.70
CA ALA A 63 6.57 -7.21 1.37
C ALA A 63 7.32 -6.67 2.58
N ALA A 64 6.64 -6.50 3.72
CA ALA A 64 7.23 -6.05 4.97
C ALA A 64 8.32 -7.01 5.46
N ARG A 65 8.12 -8.33 5.37
CA ARG A 65 9.15 -9.33 5.69
C ARG A 65 10.38 -9.18 4.80
N ARG A 66 10.20 -9.06 3.48
CA ARG A 66 11.33 -8.85 2.56
C ARG A 66 12.11 -7.57 2.86
N ILE A 67 11.40 -6.47 3.16
CA ILE A 67 12.05 -5.20 3.54
C ILE A 67 12.86 -5.38 4.83
N ALA A 68 12.30 -6.06 5.83
CA ALA A 68 13.00 -6.34 7.07
C ALA A 68 14.25 -7.21 6.85
N ASP A 69 14.16 -8.23 6.01
CA ASP A 69 15.30 -9.10 5.68
C ASP A 69 16.37 -8.35 4.89
N GLN A 70 15.98 -7.50 3.94
CA GLN A 70 16.90 -6.61 3.22
C GLN A 70 17.59 -5.62 4.17
N ALA A 71 16.86 -5.03 5.11
CA ALA A 71 17.42 -4.12 6.09
C ALA A 71 18.43 -4.83 7.01
N ARG A 72 18.14 -6.05 7.46
CA ARG A 72 19.07 -6.87 8.25
C ARG A 72 20.34 -7.18 7.48
N GLU A 73 20.21 -7.56 6.22
CA GLU A 73 21.37 -7.88 5.39
C GLU A 73 22.21 -6.63 5.09
N ALA A 74 21.56 -5.49 4.84
CA ALA A 74 22.25 -4.20 4.68
C ALA A 74 23.06 -3.84 5.94
N LEU A 75 22.46 -3.97 7.13
CA LEU A 75 23.16 -3.74 8.41
C LEU A 75 24.35 -4.68 8.60
N ARG A 76 24.20 -5.96 8.22
CA ARG A 76 25.30 -6.94 8.28
C ARG A 76 26.45 -6.58 7.33
N VAL A 77 26.13 -6.13 6.11
CA VAL A 77 27.13 -5.69 5.14
C VAL A 77 27.82 -4.40 5.61
N GLU A 78 27.06 -3.48 6.18
CA GLU A 78 27.58 -2.24 6.74
C GLU A 78 28.53 -2.51 7.91
N SER A 79 28.16 -3.40 8.83
CA SER A 79 29.02 -3.74 9.98
C SER A 79 30.36 -4.33 9.53
N VAL A 80 30.32 -5.30 8.60
CA VAL A 80 31.53 -5.93 8.05
C VAL A 80 32.39 -4.91 7.30
N THR A 81 31.77 -4.02 6.53
CA THR A 81 32.50 -2.97 5.79
C THR A 81 33.16 -1.99 6.76
N ASN A 82 32.44 -1.55 7.79
CA ASN A 82 32.97 -0.64 8.81
C ASN A 82 34.11 -1.27 9.60
N GLU A 83 34.05 -2.56 9.92
CA GLU A 83 35.18 -3.29 10.53
C GLU A 83 36.41 -3.30 9.62
N ARG A 84 36.23 -3.54 8.32
CA ARG A 84 37.33 -3.51 7.33
C ARG A 84 37.92 -2.11 7.17
N ILE A 85 37.09 -1.07 7.15
CA ILE A 85 37.54 0.33 7.10
C ILE A 85 38.39 0.64 8.32
N ARG A 86 37.90 0.34 9.54
CA ARG A 86 38.65 0.55 10.78
C ARG A 86 39.98 -0.21 10.77
N ALA A 87 39.99 -1.46 10.29
CA ALA A 87 41.22 -2.24 10.19
C ALA A 87 42.21 -1.64 9.17
N ALA A 88 41.72 -1.07 8.07
CA ALA A 88 42.55 -0.38 7.08
C ALA A 88 43.11 0.94 7.63
N GLU A 89 42.29 1.73 8.32
CA GLU A 89 42.70 2.98 8.97
C GLU A 89 43.78 2.72 10.04
N GLN A 90 43.61 1.68 10.86
CA GLN A 90 44.60 1.29 11.86
C GLN A 90 45.94 0.92 11.21
N LYS A 91 45.91 0.15 10.12
CA LYS A 91 47.12 -0.18 9.34
C LYS A 91 47.77 1.06 8.75
N GLN A 92 47.00 2.00 8.22
CA GLN A 92 47.52 3.25 7.68
C GLN A 92 48.23 4.06 8.76
N VAL A 93 47.60 4.25 9.92
CA VAL A 93 48.20 4.94 11.07
C VAL A 93 49.48 4.24 11.54
N GLU A 94 49.49 2.91 11.55
CA GLU A 94 50.69 2.13 11.91
C GLU A 94 51.82 2.34 10.90
N LEU A 95 51.51 2.33 9.59
CA LEU A 95 52.46 2.58 8.52
C LEU A 95 53.00 4.02 8.56
N GLU A 96 52.16 5.01 8.82
CA GLU A 96 52.56 6.41 8.98
C GLU A 96 53.53 6.57 10.16
N LYS A 97 53.23 5.93 11.31
CA LYS A 97 54.15 5.90 12.46
C LYS A 97 55.48 5.23 12.14
N LYS A 98 55.44 4.06 11.47
CA LYS A 98 56.65 3.34 11.04
C LYS A 98 57.48 4.18 10.07
N ASN A 99 56.84 4.88 9.13
CA ASN A 99 57.51 5.75 8.17
C ASN A 99 58.19 6.94 8.87
N ALA A 100 57.49 7.58 9.82
CA ALA A 100 58.07 8.66 10.63
C ALA A 100 59.26 8.22 11.51
N ALA A 101 59.31 6.95 11.91
CA ALA A 101 60.40 6.38 12.69
C ALA A 101 61.62 5.96 11.84
N LEU A 102 61.54 6.03 10.50
CA LEU A 102 62.67 5.66 9.65
C LEU A 102 63.77 6.73 9.69
N PRO A 103 65.04 6.34 9.92
CA PRO A 103 66.16 7.28 9.86
C PRO A 103 66.33 7.79 8.42
N ASN A 104 66.41 9.12 8.26
CA ASN A 104 66.52 9.83 6.97
C ASN A 104 65.24 9.86 6.10
N GLY A 105 64.04 9.78 6.69
CA GLY A 105 62.75 9.84 5.96
C GLY A 105 62.62 10.99 4.95
N ASP A 106 63.26 12.13 5.23
CA ASP A 106 63.23 13.33 4.37
C ASP A 106 64.24 13.28 3.20
N ARG A 107 65.14 12.28 3.14
CA ARG A 107 66.22 12.22 2.13
C ARG A 107 65.87 11.43 0.86
N CYS A 108 64.83 10.58 0.89
CA CYS A 108 64.50 9.67 -0.22
C CYS A 108 63.07 9.82 -0.78
N GLY A 109 62.44 11.00 -0.61
CA GLY A 109 61.12 11.31 -1.17
C GLY A 109 61.13 12.54 -2.09
N LEU A 110 60.32 12.50 -3.16
CA LEU A 110 59.95 13.69 -3.92
C LEU A 110 59.01 14.54 -3.05
N ASP A 111 59.53 15.61 -2.47
CA ASP A 111 58.71 16.61 -1.75
C ASP A 111 57.66 17.21 -2.69
N ARG A 112 56.51 17.61 -2.15
CA ARG A 112 55.42 18.28 -2.91
C ARG A 112 55.94 19.53 -3.63
N ASP A 113 56.97 20.17 -3.08
CA ASP A 113 57.67 21.30 -3.70
C ASP A 113 58.58 20.88 -4.89
N ARG A 114 59.08 19.64 -4.93
CA ARG A 114 59.85 19.10 -6.07
C ARG A 114 58.98 18.67 -7.26
N VAL A 115 57.70 18.38 -7.05
CA VAL A 115 56.76 17.98 -8.14
C VAL A 115 56.22 19.21 -8.90
N ARG A 116 56.53 20.43 -8.46
CA ARG A 116 56.23 21.70 -9.17
C ARG A 116 57.13 21.98 -10.39
N LEU A 117 57.63 20.93 -11.05
CA LEU A 117 58.43 21.01 -12.28
C LEU A 117 57.60 21.13 -13.57
N LEU A 118 56.29 21.33 -13.48
CA LEU A 118 55.49 21.73 -14.65
C LEU A 118 55.39 23.26 -14.70
N PRO A 119 55.83 23.90 -15.80
CA PRO A 119 55.69 25.34 -15.97
C PRO A 119 54.21 25.74 -16.07
N ARG A 120 53.89 26.95 -15.59
CA ARG A 120 52.59 27.60 -15.81
C ARG A 120 52.36 27.89 -17.28
#